data_AF-A0A924KAQ7-F1
#
_entry.id   AF-A0A924KAQ7-F1
#
_cell.length_a   1.000
_cell.length_b   1.000
_cell.length_c   1.000
_cell.angle_alpha   90.00
_cell.angle_beta   90.00
_cell.angle_gamma   90.00
#
_symmetry.space_group_name_H-M   'P 1'
#
loop_
_entity.id
_entity.type
_entity.pdbx_description
1 polymer ?
#
loop_
_entity_poly.entity_id
_entity_poly.type
_entity_poly.pdbx_seq_one_letter_code
_entity_poly.pdbx_strand_id
1 'polypeptide(L)' 'MNPSPAQADLIATFKRAEAEAAHKFELIKAATKKGPRAIQMAVETADKAAKRRDAFAKKLAALNVDLKD' A
#
# COMPACT_ATOMS: atom_id res chain seq x y z
N MET A 1 3.66 24.72 -5.70
CA MET A 1 4.08 23.89 -6.86
C MET A 1 2.86 23.15 -7.34
N ASN A 2 2.44 23.31 -8.59
CA ASN A 2 1.41 22.45 -9.15
C ASN A 2 2.04 21.07 -9.41
N PRO A 3 1.44 19.97 -8.94
CA PRO A 3 1.98 18.66 -9.20
C PRO A 3 2.01 18.43 -10.71
N SER A 4 3.19 18.06 -11.23
CA SER A 4 3.30 17.61 -12.61
C SER A 4 2.37 16.41 -12.83
N PRO A 5 1.80 16.18 -14.03
CA PRO A 5 0.92 15.04 -14.28
C PRO A 5 1.51 13.69 -13.82
N ALA A 6 2.83 13.53 -13.93
CA ALA A 6 3.56 12.36 -13.44
C ALA A 6 3.57 12.24 -11.90
N GLN A 7 3.59 13.37 -11.17
CA GLN A 7 3.47 13.38 -9.71
C GLN A 7 2.04 13.07 -9.27
N ALA A 8 1.03 13.60 -9.96
CA ALA A 8 -0.37 13.30 -9.69
C ALA A 8 -0.67 11.80 -9.89
N ASP A 9 -0.13 11.19 -10.96
CA ASP A 9 -0.27 9.75 -11.23
C ASP A 9 0.44 8.89 -10.15
N LEU A 10 1.63 9.31 -9.71
CA LEU A 10 2.36 8.63 -8.63
C LEU A 10 1.61 8.72 -7.28
N ILE A 11 1.00 9.87 -6.97
CA ILE A 11 0.16 10.05 -5.78
C ILE A 11 -1.08 9.15 -5.86
N ALA A 12 -1.75 9.10 -7.02
CA ALA A 12 -2.90 8.23 -7.23
C ALA A 12 -2.53 6.74 -7.08
N THR A 13 -1.38 6.35 -7.62
CA THR A 13 -0.82 5.00 -7.47
C THR A 13 -0.51 4.67 -6.02
N PHE A 14 0.09 5.61 -5.27
CA PHE A 14 0.34 5.47 -3.85
C PHE A 14 -0.96 5.27 -3.05
N LYS A 15 -1.98 6.11 -3.26
CA LYS A 15 -3.29 5.98 -2.60
C LYS A 15 -3.96 4.62 -2.90
N ARG A 16 -3.84 4.14 -4.14
CA ARG A 16 -4.33 2.80 -4.51
C ARG A 16 -3.56 1.69 -3.79
N ALA A 17 -2.23 1.80 -3.70
CA ALA A 17 -1.41 0.83 -2.98
C ALA A 17 -1.70 0.83 -1.47
N GLU A 18 -2.01 1.99 -0.88
CA GLU A 18 -2.43 2.10 0.51
C GLU A 18 -3.78 1.42 0.76
N ALA A 19 -4.78 1.68 -0.09
CA ALA A 19 -6.08 1.02 -0.01
C ALA A 19 -5.96 -0.50 -0.21
N GLU A 20 -5.10 -0.95 -1.13
CA GLU A 20 -4.82 -2.36 -1.34
C GLU A 20 -4.17 -3.01 -0.11
N ALA A 21 -3.20 -2.34 0.51
CA ALA A 21 -2.57 -2.82 1.73
C ALA A 21 -3.61 -2.93 2.87
N ALA A 22 -4.42 -1.91 3.10
CA ALA A 22 -5.48 -1.92 4.10
C ALA A 22 -6.47 -3.07 3.87
N HIS A 23 -6.93 -3.27 2.63
CA HIS A 23 -7.82 -4.37 2.27
C HIS A 23 -7.18 -5.75 2.51
N LYS A 24 -5.90 -5.93 2.18
CA LYS A 24 -5.18 -7.18 2.43
C LYS A 24 -4.95 -7.44 3.93
N PHE A 25 -4.76 -6.41 4.74
CA PHE A 25 -4.75 -6.54 6.19
C PHE A 25 -6.10 -6.98 6.74
N GLU A 26 -7.20 -6.44 6.24
CA GLU A 26 -8.56 -6.87 6.61
C GLU A 26 -8.82 -8.34 6.23
N LEU A 27 -8.28 -8.80 5.08
CA LEU A 27 -8.37 -10.21 4.68
C LEU A 27 -7.68 -11.18 5.65
N ILE A 28 -6.72 -10.73 6.46
CA ILE A 28 -6.13 -11.57 7.52
C ILE A 28 -7.20 -11.97 8.53
N LYS A 29 -8.08 -11.03 8.92
CA LYS A 29 -9.22 -11.33 9.82
C LYS A 29 -10.15 -12.36 9.19
N ALA A 30 -10.44 -12.25 7.89
CA ALA A 30 -11.25 -13.23 7.18
C ALA A 30 -10.56 -14.61 7.08
N ALA A 31 -9.23 -14.63 6.95
CA ALA A 31 -8.43 -15.84 6.88
C ALA A 31 -8.40 -16.62 8.21
N THR A 32 -8.70 -15.98 9.35
CA THR A 32 -8.81 -16.67 10.65
C THR A 32 -9.79 -17.83 10.61
N LYS A 33 -10.88 -17.71 9.85
CA LYS A 33 -11.91 -18.73 9.67
C LYS A 33 -11.44 -19.94 8.85
N LYS A 34 -10.30 -19.84 8.17
CA LYS A 34 -9.74 -20.86 7.26
C LYS A 34 -8.53 -21.60 7.84
N GLY A 35 -8.06 -21.21 9.02
CA GLY A 35 -6.95 -21.86 9.72
C GLY A 35 -5.56 -21.24 9.48
N PRO A 36 -4.53 -21.76 10.18
CA PRO A 36 -3.23 -21.08 10.34
C PRO A 36 -2.46 -20.88 9.02
N ARG A 37 -2.53 -21.82 8.08
CA ARG A 37 -1.89 -21.67 6.76
C ARG A 37 -2.48 -20.50 5.96
N ALA A 38 -3.81 -20.33 6.00
CA ALA A 38 -4.48 -19.25 5.30
C ALA A 38 -4.14 -17.88 5.92
N ILE A 39 -4.03 -17.82 7.25
CA ILE A 39 -3.57 -16.61 7.96
C ILE A 39 -2.15 -16.26 7.51
N GLN A 40 -1.24 -17.24 7.46
CA GLN A 40 0.16 -17.03 7.08
C GLN A 40 0.27 -16.49 5.66
N MET A 41 -0.45 -17.07 4.70
CA MET A 41 -0.51 -16.57 3.32
C MET A 41 -1.11 -15.15 3.23
N ALA A 42 -2.15 -14.86 4.01
CA ALA A 42 -2.76 -13.54 4.05
C ALA A 42 -1.80 -12.48 4.62
N VAL A 43 -1.04 -12.84 5.67
CA VAL A 43 0.00 -12.00 6.27
C VAL A 43 1.12 -11.72 5.26
N GLU A 44 1.65 -12.73 4.59
CA GLU A 44 2.69 -12.55 3.55
C GLU A 44 2.19 -11.67 2.39
N THR A 45 0.91 -11.80 2.03
CA THR A 45 0.29 -10.99 0.97
C THR A 45 0.12 -9.54 1.41
N ALA A 46 -0.28 -9.30 2.66
CA ALA A 46 -0.38 -7.97 3.24
C ALA A 46 1.00 -7.30 3.37
N ASP A 47 2.03 -8.04 3.82
CA ASP A 47 3.41 -7.56 3.91
C ASP A 47 3.97 -7.13 2.54
N LYS A 48 3.76 -7.94 1.49
CA LYS A 48 4.17 -7.58 0.12
C LYS A 48 3.47 -6.31 -0.37
N ALA A 49 2.19 -6.11 -0.03
CA ALA A 49 1.47 -4.89 -0.40
C ALA A 49 1.95 -3.67 0.40
N ALA A 50 2.24 -3.82 1.69
CA ALA A 50 2.84 -2.77 2.51
C ALA A 50 4.20 -2.34 1.94
N LYS A 51 5.06 -3.29 1.55
CA LYS A 51 6.35 -3.00 0.89
C LYS A 51 6.19 -2.23 -0.43
N ARG A 52 5.13 -2.53 -1.21
CA ARG A 52 4.81 -1.76 -2.43
C ARG A 52 4.41 -0.33 -2.09
N ARG A 53 3.52 -0.13 -1.12
CA ARG A 53 3.15 1.20 -0.60
C ARG A 53 4.40 1.98 -0.18
N ASP A 54 5.28 1.36 0.60
CA ASP A 54 6.50 2.01 1.10
C ASP A 54 7.49 2.34 -0.03
N ALA A 55 7.57 1.52 -1.09
CA ALA A 55 8.36 1.84 -2.27
C ALA A 55 7.83 3.08 -3.01
N PHE A 56 6.50 3.23 -3.12
CA PHE A 56 5.89 4.44 -3.68
C PHE A 56 6.07 5.65 -2.77
N ALA A 57 5.94 5.48 -1.44
CA ALA A 57 6.23 6.53 -0.46
C ALA A 57 7.67 7.04 -0.60
N LYS A 58 8.65 6.14 -0.74
CA LYS A 58 10.06 6.51 -0.98
C LYS A 58 10.24 7.29 -2.28
N LYS A 59 9.54 6.91 -3.35
CA LYS A 59 9.55 7.66 -4.62
C LYS A 59 8.96 9.06 -4.46
N LEU A 60 7.87 9.20 -3.72
CA LEU A 60 7.25 10.50 -3.43
C LEU A 60 8.17 11.39 -2.57
N ALA A 61 8.79 10.82 -1.54
CA ALA A 61 9.77 11.51 -0.69
C ALA A 61 10.98 11.99 -1.50
N ALA A 62 11.51 11.16 -2.41
CA ALA A 62 12.62 11.55 -3.30
C ALA A 62 12.27 12.71 -4.25
N LEU A 63 10.98 12.90 -4.54
CA LEU A 63 10.49 14.00 -5.37
C LEU A 63 10.15 15.27 -4.56
N ASN A 64 10.43 15.29 -3.25
CA ASN A 64 9.98 16.33 -2.31
C ASN A 64 8.46 16.58 -2.40
N VAL A 65 7.69 15.57 -2.82
CA VAL A 65 6.24 15.62 -2.77
C VAL A 65 5.87 15.34 -1.33
N ASP A 66 5.70 16.40 -0.56
CA ASP A 66 5.12 16.34 0.77
C ASP A 66 3.68 15.83 0.59
N LEU A 67 3.44 14.56 0.93
CA LEU A 67 2.09 14.04 1.15
C LEU A 67 1.54 14.68 2.44
N LYS A 68 1.46 16.01 2.48
CA LYS A 68 0.66 16.71 3.46
C LYS A 68 -0.78 16.62 2.97
N ASP A 69 -1.53 15.81 3.71
CA ASP A 69 -2.99 15.81 3.89
C ASP A 69 -3.84 16.38 2.73
#